data_AF-A0A9D4N8Z4-F1
#
_entry.id   AF-A0A9D4N8Z4-F1
#
_cell.length_a   1.000
_cell.length_b   1.000
_cell.length_c   1.000
_cell.angle_alpha   90.00
_cell.angle_beta   90.00
_cell.angle_gamma   90.00
#
_symmetry.space_group_name_H-M   'P 1'
#
loop_
_entity.id
_entity.type
_entity.pdbx_description
1 polymer ?
#
loop_
_entity_poly.entity_id
_entity_poly.type
_entity_poly.pdbx_seq_one_letter_code
_entity_poly.pdbx_strand_id
1 'polypeptide(L)'
;MGPVAKAERVSLKGGVAVFCDPATFPSDAYLANLPPSVGVAVGIHPHLANQSQDTLDDWIGPLKYMVRKEHVVGFGGIGLDLMEPEKDWHHQFQLIDWLLTALDSEES
;
A
#
# COMPACT_ATOMS: atom_id res chain seq x y z
N MET A 1 -25.77 18.82 29.34
CA MET A 1 -25.59 18.16 28.03
C MET A 1 -25.92 19.18 26.95
N GLY A 2 -24.93 19.57 26.13
CA GLY A 2 -25.16 20.47 25.00
C GLY A 2 -25.91 19.77 23.86
N PRO A 3 -26.49 20.52 22.90
CA PRO A 3 -27.20 19.93 21.78
C PRO A 3 -26.25 19.08 20.93
N VAL A 4 -26.64 17.84 20.65
CA VAL A 4 -25.96 16.97 19.68
C VAL A 4 -26.26 17.52 18.28
N ALA A 5 -25.23 17.78 17.49
CA ALA A 5 -25.38 18.26 16.12
C ALA A 5 -26.26 17.30 15.30
N LYS A 6 -27.10 17.87 14.43
CA LYS A 6 -28.00 17.10 13.55
C LYS A 6 -27.14 16.19 12.66
N ALA A 7 -27.46 14.90 12.63
CA ALA A 7 -26.70 13.94 11.83
C ALA A 7 -26.75 14.31 10.34
N GLU A 8 -25.59 14.55 9.74
CA GLU A 8 -25.45 14.81 8.31
C GLU A 8 -25.49 13.49 7.52
N ARG A 9 -26.17 13.49 6.37
CA ARG A 9 -26.30 12.29 5.55
C ARG A 9 -25.07 12.11 4.68
N VAL A 10 -24.23 11.13 5.03
CA VAL A 10 -23.05 10.73 4.22
C VAL A 10 -23.47 9.75 3.13
N SER A 11 -22.99 9.96 1.90
CA SER A 11 -23.15 9.01 0.79
C SER A 11 -21.78 8.51 0.34
N LEU A 12 -21.55 7.19 0.47
CA LEU A 12 -20.33 6.56 -0.02
C LEU A 12 -20.33 6.56 -1.56
N LYS A 13 -19.25 7.05 -2.17
CA LYS A 13 -19.10 7.16 -3.63
C LYS A 13 -18.18 6.12 -4.24
N GLY A 14 -17.37 5.46 -3.42
CA GLY A 14 -16.38 4.50 -3.84
C GLY A 14 -15.46 4.14 -2.69
N GLY A 15 -14.45 3.33 -2.98
CA GLY A 15 -13.47 2.92 -2.00
C GLY A 15 -12.14 2.56 -2.64
N VAL A 16 -11.10 2.52 -1.82
CA VAL A 16 -9.80 1.98 -2.20
C VAL A 16 -9.45 0.90 -1.20
N ALA A 17 -9.26 -0.34 -1.69
CA ALA A 17 -8.75 -1.43 -0.89
C ALA A 17 -7.22 -1.34 -0.86
N VAL A 18 -6.62 -1.42 0.33
CA VAL A 18 -5.17 -1.32 0.50
C VAL A 18 -4.60 -2.71 0.76
N PHE A 19 -3.62 -3.11 -0.05
CA PHE A 19 -2.85 -4.35 0.11
C PHE A 19 -1.39 -3.98 0.36
N CYS A 20 -0.99 -3.99 1.62
CA CYS A 20 0.35 -3.59 2.06
C CYS A 20 1.25 -4.77 2.47
N ASP A 21 0.80 -6.00 2.21
CA ASP A 21 1.57 -7.23 2.38
C ASP A 21 1.69 -7.94 1.03
N PRO A 22 2.91 -8.09 0.47
CA PRO A 22 3.15 -8.78 -0.80
C PRO A 22 2.55 -10.18 -0.89
N ALA A 23 2.44 -10.91 0.22
CA ALA A 23 1.80 -12.24 0.25
C ALA A 23 0.30 -12.19 -0.05
N THR A 24 -0.31 -11.01 0.07
CA THR A 24 -1.76 -10.80 -0.09
C THR A 24 -2.10 -9.96 -1.32
N PHE A 25 -1.13 -9.65 -2.18
CA PHE A 25 -1.41 -8.88 -3.39
C PHE A 25 -2.51 -9.54 -4.22
N PRO A 26 -3.47 -8.74 -4.71
CA PRO A 26 -4.63 -9.30 -5.39
C PRO A 26 -4.22 -9.93 -6.72
N SER A 27 -4.89 -11.03 -7.06
CA SER A 27 -4.73 -11.66 -8.37
C SER A 27 -5.38 -10.82 -9.47
N ASP A 28 -4.99 -11.04 -10.73
CA ASP A 28 -5.64 -10.39 -11.88
C ASP A 28 -7.14 -10.70 -11.94
N ALA A 29 -7.53 -11.92 -11.59
CA ALA A 29 -8.93 -12.33 -11.53
C ALA A 29 -9.70 -11.54 -10.46
N TYR A 30 -9.07 -11.24 -9.31
CA TYR A 30 -9.68 -10.37 -8.30
C TYR A 30 -9.87 -8.96 -8.86
N LEU A 31 -8.82 -8.37 -9.44
CA LEU A 31 -8.86 -7.02 -10.01
C LEU A 31 -9.93 -6.87 -11.09
N ALA A 32 -10.04 -7.85 -11.99
CA ALA A 32 -11.00 -7.83 -13.10
C ALA A 32 -12.47 -7.89 -12.64
N ASN A 33 -12.74 -8.33 -11.40
CA ASN A 33 -14.08 -8.41 -10.83
C ASN A 33 -14.41 -7.24 -9.89
N LEU A 34 -13.52 -6.24 -9.77
CA LEU A 34 -13.79 -5.08 -8.94
C LEU A 34 -14.92 -4.22 -9.52
N PRO A 35 -15.84 -3.71 -8.69
CA PRO A 35 -16.80 -2.70 -9.14
C PRO A 35 -16.07 -1.46 -9.67
N PRO A 36 -16.61 -0.74 -10.67
CA PRO A 36 -15.97 0.46 -11.23
C PRO A 36 -15.71 1.59 -10.23
N SER A 37 -16.42 1.60 -9.09
CA SER A 37 -16.24 2.57 -8.01
C SER A 37 -15.19 2.17 -6.98
N VAL A 38 -14.50 1.04 -7.17
CA VAL A 38 -13.49 0.52 -6.25
C VAL A 38 -12.13 0.46 -6.95
N GLY A 39 -11.17 1.18 -6.39
CA GLY A 39 -9.76 1.06 -6.76
C GLY A 39 -8.98 0.21 -5.75
N VAL A 40 -7.73 -0.06 -6.09
CA VAL A 40 -6.78 -0.73 -5.21
C VAL A 40 -5.56 0.15 -5.01
N ALA A 41 -4.99 0.13 -3.81
CA ALA A 41 -3.63 0.58 -3.56
C ALA A 41 -2.78 -0.60 -3.11
N VAL A 42 -1.55 -0.65 -3.60
CA VAL A 42 -0.56 -1.68 -3.21
C VAL A 42 0.65 -1.02 -2.57
N GLY A 43 1.34 -1.72 -1.68
CA GLY A 43 2.54 -1.23 -1.01
C GLY A 43 3.16 -2.28 -0.11
N ILE A 44 4.17 -1.87 0.66
CA ILE A 44 4.80 -2.72 1.68
C ILE A 44 4.73 -2.00 3.02
N HIS A 45 4.09 -2.63 4.00
CA HIS A 45 3.84 -2.04 5.31
C HIS A 45 5.16 -1.78 6.08
N PRO A 46 5.28 -0.68 6.85
CA PRO A 46 6.50 -0.36 7.59
C PRO A 46 6.93 -1.44 8.59
N HIS A 47 5.97 -2.18 9.15
CA HIS A 47 6.26 -3.35 10.00
C HIS A 47 7.12 -4.42 9.31
N LEU A 48 7.09 -4.50 7.97
CA LEU A 48 7.88 -5.44 7.19
C LEU A 48 9.30 -4.93 6.88
N ALA A 49 9.70 -3.77 7.39
CA ALA A 49 11.01 -3.18 7.11
C ALA A 49 12.20 -3.99 7.63
N ASN A 50 11.98 -4.85 8.63
CA ASN A 50 13.01 -5.68 9.26
C ASN A 50 13.31 -6.99 8.53
N GLN A 51 12.71 -7.22 7.35
CA GLN A 51 12.97 -8.42 6.56
C GLN A 51 14.37 -8.40 5.94
N SER A 52 14.86 -9.57 5.52
CA SER A 52 16.14 -9.64 4.82
C SER A 52 16.08 -8.94 3.47
N GLN A 53 17.22 -8.47 2.97
CA GLN A 53 17.30 -7.86 1.64
C GLN A 53 16.79 -8.82 0.55
N ASP A 54 17.13 -10.11 0.61
CA ASP A 54 16.62 -11.12 -0.33
C ASP A 54 15.09 -11.17 -0.34
N THR A 55 14.45 -11.08 0.84
CA THR A 55 12.98 -11.06 0.93
C THR A 55 12.39 -9.77 0.35
N LEU A 56 13.02 -8.62 0.58
CA LEU A 56 12.60 -7.36 -0.02
C LEU A 56 12.75 -7.39 -1.55
N ASP A 57 13.86 -7.92 -2.06
CA ASP A 57 14.12 -8.06 -3.49
C ASP A 57 13.11 -9.00 -4.15
N ASP A 58 12.69 -10.09 -3.50
CA ASP A 58 11.63 -10.97 -3.99
C ASP A 58 10.27 -10.26 -4.10
N TRP A 59 10.04 -9.21 -3.31
CA TRP A 59 8.79 -8.45 -3.32
C TRP A 59 8.74 -7.37 -4.41
N ILE A 60 9.88 -6.93 -4.93
CA ILE A 60 9.88 -5.80 -5.89
C ILE A 60 9.25 -6.16 -7.23
N GLY A 61 9.48 -7.39 -7.72
CA GLY A 61 8.91 -7.86 -8.98
C GLY A 61 7.37 -7.86 -8.95
N PRO A 62 6.74 -8.54 -7.98
CA PRO A 62 5.30 -8.50 -7.77
C PRO A 62 4.77 -7.07 -7.58
N LEU A 63 5.46 -6.22 -6.82
CA LEU A 63 5.02 -4.85 -6.61
C LEU A 63 5.03 -4.04 -7.92
N LYS A 64 6.12 -4.10 -8.70
CA LYS A 64 6.23 -3.46 -10.03
C LYS A 64 5.16 -3.95 -11.00
N TYR A 65 4.84 -5.24 -10.94
CA TYR A 65 3.76 -5.82 -11.74
C TYR A 65 2.40 -5.22 -11.38
N MET A 66 2.11 -5.11 -10.08
CA MET A 66 0.82 -4.62 -9.58
C MET A 66 0.59 -3.14 -9.85
N VAL A 67 1.60 -2.29 -9.66
CA VAL A 67 1.46 -0.82 -9.89
C VAL A 67 1.14 -0.47 -11.35
N ARG A 68 1.39 -1.40 -12.29
CA ARG A 68 1.07 -1.22 -13.72
C ARG A 68 -0.38 -1.62 -14.06
N LYS A 69 -1.18 -2.10 -13.10
CA LYS A 69 -2.55 -2.56 -13.34
C LYS A 69 -3.54 -1.39 -13.31
N GLU A 70 -4.46 -1.36 -14.25
CA GLU A 70 -5.47 -0.27 -14.40
C GLU A 70 -6.29 -0.03 -13.12
N HIS A 71 -6.62 -1.09 -12.39
CA HIS A 71 -7.40 -1.00 -11.15
C HIS A 71 -6.58 -0.57 -9.93
N VAL A 72 -5.25 -0.54 -10.05
CA VAL A 72 -4.35 -0.06 -9.02
C VAL A 72 -4.17 1.44 -9.20
N VAL A 73 -4.81 2.20 -8.32
CA VAL A 73 -4.94 3.67 -8.41
C VAL A 73 -3.99 4.41 -7.49
N GLY A 74 -3.15 3.69 -6.74
CA GLY A 74 -2.20 4.32 -5.84
C GLY A 74 -1.22 3.36 -5.19
N PHE A 75 -0.22 3.98 -4.58
CA PHE A 75 0.75 3.34 -3.71
C PHE A 75 0.34 3.62 -2.27
N GLY A 76 0.06 2.57 -1.49
CA GLY A 76 -0.67 2.71 -0.23
C GLY A 76 -0.27 1.71 0.85
N GLY A 77 -0.49 2.11 2.10
CA GLY A 77 -0.02 1.35 3.26
C GLY A 77 1.50 1.38 3.43
N ILE A 78 2.16 2.38 2.82
CA ILE A 78 3.57 2.73 3.03
C ILE A 78 3.69 3.93 3.95
N GLY A 79 4.81 4.07 4.65
CA GLY A 79 5.05 5.21 5.53
C GLY A 79 5.90 4.84 6.73
N LEU A 80 5.56 5.42 7.88
CA LEU A 80 6.21 5.15 9.15
C LEU A 80 5.16 4.68 10.15
N ASP A 81 5.50 3.64 10.89
CA ASP A 81 4.76 3.16 12.05
C ASP A 81 5.59 3.37 13.31
N LEU A 82 5.26 4.43 14.06
CA LEU A 82 5.96 4.81 15.29
C LEU A 82 5.48 4.00 16.51
N MET A 83 4.53 3.08 16.33
CA MET A 83 4.18 2.10 17.35
C MET A 83 5.19 0.95 17.40
N GLU A 84 5.98 0.76 16.34
CA GLU A 84 7.12 -0.15 16.33
C GLU A 84 8.26 0.35 17.21
N PRO A 85 9.12 -0.56 17.72
CA PRO A 85 10.27 -0.18 18.51
C PRO A 85 11.16 0.84 17.78
N GLU A 86 11.62 1.88 18.48
CA GLU A 86 12.42 2.97 17.90
C GLU A 86 13.67 2.48 17.16
N LYS A 87 14.28 1.38 17.63
CA LYS A 87 15.43 0.73 16.98
C LYS A 87 15.15 0.28 15.54
N ASP A 88 13.89 0.08 15.18
CA ASP A 88 13.44 -0.44 13.88
C ASP A 88 13.03 0.69 12.93
N TRP A 89 12.92 1.94 13.40
CA TRP A 89 12.51 3.08 12.56
C TRP A 89 13.49 3.33 11.41
N HIS A 90 14.79 3.12 11.63
CA HIS A 90 15.79 3.30 10.58
C HIS A 90 15.52 2.39 9.37
N HIS A 91 15.14 1.14 9.61
CA HIS A 91 14.80 0.21 8.53
C HIS A 91 13.54 0.68 7.78
N GLN A 92 12.57 1.28 8.47
CA GLN A 92 11.38 1.83 7.80
C GLN A 92 11.73 2.98 6.83
N PHE A 93 12.65 3.87 7.22
CA PHE A 93 13.16 4.91 6.32
C PHE A 93 13.87 4.30 5.11
N GLN A 94 14.70 3.27 5.31
CA GLN A 94 15.38 2.55 4.23
C GLN A 94 14.38 1.87 3.30
N LEU A 95 13.33 1.25 3.84
CA LEU A 95 12.26 0.63 3.07
C LEU A 95 11.54 1.67 2.18
N ILE A 96 11.18 2.84 2.73
CA ILE A 96 10.55 3.91 1.94
C ILE A 96 11.46 4.36 0.80
N ASP A 97 12.74 4.63 1.08
CA ASP A 97 13.70 5.07 0.07
C ASP A 97 13.89 4.03 -1.04
N TRP A 98 13.99 2.75 -0.66
CA TRP A 98 14.07 1.63 -1.58
C TRP A 98 12.82 1.52 -2.46
N LEU A 99 11.61 1.61 -1.87
CA LEU A 99 10.35 1.56 -2.59
C LEU A 99 10.22 2.69 -3.60
N LEU A 100 10.52 3.93 -3.19
CA LEU A 100 10.43 5.10 -4.05
C LEU A 100 11.43 5.01 -5.20
N THR A 101 12.69 4.66 -4.91
CA THR A 101 13.73 4.50 -5.93
C THR A 101 13.41 3.39 -6.91
N ALA A 102 12.96 2.24 -6.43
CA ALA A 102 12.68 1.09 -7.27
C ALA A 102 11.47 1.32 -8.19
N LEU A 103 10.49 2.13 -7.78
CA LEU A 103 9.34 2.48 -8.60
C LEU A 103 9.59 3.66 -9.56
N ASP A 104 10.53 4.56 -9.22
CA ASP A 104 10.91 5.69 -10.07
C ASP A 104 11.86 5.31 -11.22
N SER A 105 12.54 4.16 -11.11
CA SER A 105 13.33 3.60 -12.21
C SER A 105 12.41 3.16 -13.36
N GLU A 106 12.01 4.09 -14.24
CA GLU A 106 11.56 3.75 -15.59
C GLU A 106 12.70 3.07 -16.35
N GLU A 107 12.34 2.07 -17.15
CA GLU A 107 13.24 1.29 -18.00
C GLU A 107 14.19 2.19 -18.81
N SER A 108 15.50 2.00 -18.65
CA SER A 108 16.47 2.29 -19.72
C SER A 108 16.47 1.17 -20.75
#